data_AF-A0A973AJH2-F1
#
_entry.id   AF-A0A973AJH2-F1
#
_cell.length_a   1.000
_cell.length_b   1.000
_cell.length_c   1.000
_cell.angle_alpha   90.00
_cell.angle_beta   90.00
_cell.angle_gamma   90.00
#
_symmetry.space_group_name_H-M   'P 1'
#
loop_
_entity.id
_entity.type
_entity.pdbx_description
1 polymer ?
#
loop_
_entity_poly.entity_id
_entity_poly.type
_entity_poly.pdbx_seq_one_letter_code
_entity_poly.pdbx_strand_id
1 'polypeptide(L)' 'MCLVVIAWKQHPEFPLILAGNRDEFHSRPTKEAHWWPDFPDIVGGRDLQAAG' A
#
# COMPACT_ATOMS: atom_id res chain seq x y z
N MET A 1 1.06 -8.61 12.99
CA MET A 1 -0.41 -8.72 12.83
C MET A 1 -0.84 -7.92 11.62
N CYS A 2 -1.27 -8.60 10.55
CA CYS A 2 -1.79 -7.93 9.36
C CYS A 2 -3.28 -7.59 9.53
N LEU A 3 -3.72 -6.49 8.94
CA LEU A 3 -5.11 -6.02 8.92
C LEU A 3 -5.52 -5.69 7.49
N VAL A 4 -6.77 -5.99 7.15
CA VAL A 4 -7.44 -5.46 5.97
C VAL A 4 -8.74 -4.81 6.43
N VAL A 5 -9.00 -3.60 5.95
CA VAL A 5 -10.22 -2.83 6.16
C VAL A 5 -10.91 -2.67 4.81
N ILE A 6 -12.19 -2.99 4.78
CA ILE A 6 -13.04 -2.89 3.59
C ILE A 6 -14.22 -1.98 3.93
N ALA A 7 -14.34 -0.87 3.20
CA ALA A 7 -15.52 -0.02 3.25
C ALA A 7 -16.26 -0.10 1.92
N TRP A 8 -17.37 -0.84 1.90
CA TRP A 8 -18.19 -1.05 0.71
C TRP A 8 -19.42 -0.15 0.74
N LYS A 9 -19.55 0.73 -0.26
CA LYS A 9 -20.64 1.71 -0.39
C LYS A 9 -20.85 2.58 0.86
N GLN A 10 -19.76 2.92 1.55
CA GLN A 10 -19.78 3.78 2.74
C GLN A 10 -19.35 5.22 2.46
N HIS A 11 -18.79 5.51 1.28
CA HIS A 11 -18.40 6.86 0.87
C HIS A 11 -19.22 7.29 -0.37
N PRO A 12 -19.67 8.56 -0.45
CA PRO A 12 -20.48 9.03 -1.57
C PRO A 12 -19.74 8.98 -2.92
N GLU A 13 -18.42 9.19 -2.91
CA GLU A 13 -17.60 9.24 -4.14
C GLU A 13 -16.83 7.94 -4.42
N PHE A 14 -16.57 7.12 -3.40
CA PHE A 14 -15.74 5.91 -3.53
C PHE A 14 -16.60 4.68 -3.22
N PRO A 15 -17.08 3.96 -4.25
CA PRO A 15 -17.95 2.79 -4.04
C PRO A 15 -17.24 1.67 -3.26
N LEU A 16 -15.91 1.64 -3.32
CA LEU A 16 -15.06 0.74 -2.56
C LEU A 16 -13.81 1.47 -2.08
N ILE A 17 -13.52 1.34 -0.79
CA ILE A 17 -12.22 1.69 -0.21
C ILE A 17 -11.63 0.42 0.40
N LEU A 18 -10.39 0.12 0.01
CA LEU A 18 -9.58 -0.96 0.57
C LEU A 18 -8.35 -0.35 1.21
N ALA A 19 -8.12 -0.68 2.48
CA ALA A 19 -6.90 -0.32 3.19
C ALA A 19 -6.32 -1.56 3.85
N GLY A 20 -5.01 -1.69 3.82
CA GLY A 20 -4.31 -2.81 4.46
C GLY A 20 -3.14 -2.30 5.29
N ASN A 21 -2.93 -2.89 6.46
CA ASN A 21 -1.65 -2.82 7.15
C ASN A 21 -1.04 -4.22 7.13
N ARG A 22 0.15 -4.36 6.54
CA ARG A 22 0.87 -5.62 6.50
C ARG A 22 2.20 -5.44 7.21
N ASP A 23 2.33 -6.12 8.34
CA ASP A 23 3.62 -6.22 9.00
C ASP A 23 4.57 -7.04 8.13
N GLU A 24 5.82 -6.60 8.07
CA GLU A 24 6.87 -7.21 7.28
C GLU A 24 8.16 -7.32 8.11
N PHE A 25 9.06 -8.20 7.69
CA PHE A 25 10.36 -8.35 8.34
C PHE A 25 11.18 -7.05 8.25
N HIS A 26 11.71 -6.60 9.39
CA HIS A 26 12.57 -5.41 9.45
C HIS A 26 13.82 -5.50 8.56
N SER A 27 14.32 -6.71 8.30
CA SER A 27 15.50 -6.93 7.46
C SER A 27 15.22 -6.82 5.95
N ARG A 28 13.95 -6.65 5.54
CA ARG A 28 13.58 -6.56 4.12
C ARG A 28 13.93 -5.15 3.60
N PRO A 29 14.83 -5.02 2.62
CA PRO A 29 15.26 -3.73 2.13
C PRO A 29 14.13 -3.07 1.33
N THR A 30 13.82 -1.83 1.67
CA THR A 30 12.79 -1.03 1.02
C THR A 30 13.35 0.34 0.64
N LYS A 31 12.86 0.93 -0.44
CA LYS A 31 13.00 2.36 -0.69
C LYS A 31 12.05 3.11 0.22
N GLU A 32 12.49 4.30 0.63
CA GLU A 32 11.64 5.29 1.30
C GLU A 32 10.45 5.67 0.41
N ALA A 33 9.44 6.29 1.03
CA ALA A 33 8.22 6.66 0.33
C ALA A 33 8.47 7.66 -0.79
N HIS A 34 8.05 7.32 -2.00
CA HIS A 34 8.13 8.15 -3.19
C HIS A 34 6.97 7.82 -4.12
N TRP A 35 6.75 8.68 -5.12
CA TRP A 35 5.87 8.35 -6.24
C TRP A 35 6.53 7.32 -7.12
N TRP A 36 5.83 6.22 -7.41
CA TRP A 36 6.40 5.12 -8.19
C TRP A 36 6.48 5.53 -9.67
N PRO A 37 7.65 5.43 -10.33
CA PRO A 37 7.79 5.87 -11.72
C PRO A 37 6.95 5.08 -12.73
N ASP A 38 6.72 3.80 -12.44
CA ASP A 38 5.91 2.86 -13.23
C ASP A 38 4.42 2.90 -12.90
N PHE A 39 4.06 3.43 -11.73
CA PHE A 39 2.68 3.61 -11.27
C PHE A 39 2.53 4.99 -10.62
N PRO A 40 2.35 6.06 -11.41
CA PRO A 40 2.44 7.44 -10.93
C PRO A 40 1.34 7.81 -9.92
N ASP A 41 0.26 7.04 -9.87
CA ASP A 41 -0.84 7.21 -8.91
C ASP A 41 -0.57 6.54 -7.56
N ILE A 42 0.58 5.85 -7.41
CA ILE A 42 0.99 5.16 -6.18
C ILE A 42 2.10 5.95 -5.50
N VAL A 43 1.86 6.28 -4.22
CA VAL A 43 2.87 6.80 -3.30
C VAL A 43 3.09 5.81 -2.16
N GLY A 44 4.36 5.47 -1.90
CA GLY A 44 4.70 4.56 -0.82
C GLY A 44 6.15 4.12 -0.86
N GLY A 45 6.62 3.50 0.23
CA GLY A 45 7.87 2.77 0.20
C GLY A 45 7.79 1.61 -0.79
N ARG A 46 8.93 1.13 -1.29
CA ARG A 46 8.95 0.06 -2.30
C ARG A 46 9.90 -1.04 -1.89
N ASP A 47 9.41 -2.27 -1.77
CA ASP A 47 10.29 -3.41 -1.56
C ASP A 47 11.28 -3.57 -2.71
N LEU A 48 12.57 -3.63 -2.39
CA LEU A 48 13.64 -3.77 -3.36
C LEU A 48 13.87 -5.23 -3.79
N GLN A 49 13.38 -6.19 -3.02
CA GLN A 49 13.52 -7.62 -3.35
C GLN A 49 12.35 -8.13 -4.21
N ALA A 50 11.11 -7.81 -3.85
CA ALA A 50 9.92 -8.19 -4.62
C ALA A 50 9.34 -7.07 -5.50
N ALA A 51 10.04 -5.94 -5.60
CA ALA A 51 9.69 -4.79 -6.43
C ALA A 51 8.43 -4.00 -6.00
N GLY A 52 8.08 -4.04 -4.71
CA GLY A 52 6.91 -3.37 -4.15
C GLY A 52 5.80 -4.34 -3.79
#